data_AF-A0A9W7BAB2-F1
#
_entry.id   AF-A0A9W7BAB2-F1
#
_cell.length_a   1.000
_cell.length_b   1.000
_cell.length_c   1.000
_cell.angle_alpha   90.00
_cell.angle_beta   90.00
_cell.angle_gamma   90.00
#
_symmetry.space_group_name_H-M   'P 1'
#
loop_
_entity.id
_entity.type
_entity.pdbx_description
1 polymer ?
#
loop_
_entity_poly.entity_id
_entity_poly.type
_entity_poly.pdbx_seq_one_letter_code
_entity_poly.pdbx_strand_id
1 'polypeptide(L)'
;MSISHDTKITTASQKVSSLRSEISSAVVSSAALQKLEAAISGLESAKSKASKLTSDVKSMKAKIERLQSAETIATTSMSLFSSRGIQQYVLSDTFTSLSSYTTGYLSSLSVDTLRLNLTCEDGVKIGRTVEVYENGSWISRSLGSLSGGQYRRCSLGLMFGYREMSRKWGNFKSNLLVLDEPLTHLDTEGRRRVGRVLKGVVGEEGTVLCILQDKAAEEMEASADEIDVVERDGEGGVRF
;
A
#
# COMPACT_ATOMS: atom_id res chain seq x y z
N MET A 1 25.48 98.96 -68.25
CA MET A 1 25.09 98.58 -66.88
C MET A 1 24.26 97.29 -66.83
N SER A 2 24.55 96.25 -67.63
CA SER A 2 23.68 95.05 -67.74
C SER A 2 24.29 93.75 -67.20
N ILE A 3 25.55 93.75 -66.74
CA ILE A 3 26.32 92.52 -66.42
C ILE A 3 26.29 92.18 -64.91
N SER A 4 25.96 93.13 -64.03
CA SER A 4 25.93 92.95 -62.56
C SER A 4 24.62 92.32 -62.03
N HIS A 5 23.53 92.41 -62.80
CA HIS A 5 22.25 91.81 -62.41
C HIS A 5 22.21 90.30 -62.69
N ASP A 6 22.80 89.83 -63.80
CA ASP A 6 22.82 88.41 -64.15
C ASP A 6 23.62 87.55 -63.16
N THR A 7 24.75 88.07 -62.65
CA THR A 7 25.57 87.38 -61.64
C THR A 7 24.83 87.22 -60.31
N LYS A 8 24.10 88.25 -59.87
CA LYS A 8 23.27 88.17 -58.66
C LYS A 8 22.10 87.19 -58.82
N ILE A 9 21.49 87.13 -60.00
CA ILE A 9 20.40 86.19 -60.32
C ILE A 9 20.92 84.75 -60.39
N THR A 10 22.13 84.51 -60.92
CA THR A 10 22.76 83.17 -60.93
C THR A 10 23.14 82.72 -59.52
N THR A 11 23.73 83.60 -58.70
CA THR A 11 24.06 83.25 -57.30
C THR A 11 22.81 83.00 -56.47
N ALA A 12 21.74 83.79 -56.67
CA ALA A 12 20.45 83.56 -56.02
C ALA A 12 19.80 82.25 -56.47
N SER A 13 19.81 81.95 -57.77
CA SER A 13 19.30 80.67 -58.31
C SER A 13 20.07 79.46 -57.81
N GLN A 14 21.40 79.56 -57.71
CA GLN A 14 22.24 78.50 -57.12
C GLN A 14 21.89 78.29 -55.64
N LYS A 15 21.70 79.36 -54.87
CA LYS A 15 21.34 79.27 -53.45
C LYS A 15 19.92 78.72 -53.24
N VAL A 16 18.98 79.05 -54.13
CA VAL A 16 17.64 78.46 -54.12
C VAL A 16 17.69 76.98 -54.50
N SER A 17 18.55 76.58 -55.43
CA SER A 17 18.73 75.17 -55.80
C SER A 17 19.36 74.33 -54.69
N SER A 18 20.33 74.88 -53.95
CA SER A 18 20.95 74.20 -52.80
C SER A 18 19.96 74.06 -51.64
N LEU A 19 19.18 75.12 -51.34
CA LEU A 19 18.13 75.06 -50.32
C LEU A 19 17.01 74.07 -50.69
N ARG A 20 16.63 73.97 -51.96
CA ARG A 20 15.66 72.95 -52.41
C ARG A 20 16.19 71.52 -52.26
N SER A 21 17.48 71.32 -52.52
CA SER A 21 18.15 70.04 -52.29
C SER A 21 18.14 69.65 -50.80
N GLU A 22 18.47 70.60 -49.92
CA GLU A 22 18.44 70.40 -48.45
C GLU A 22 17.03 70.19 -47.92
N ILE A 23 16.02 70.92 -48.42
CA ILE A 23 14.62 70.70 -48.04
C ILE A 23 14.15 69.31 -48.50
N SER A 24 14.52 68.90 -49.72
CA SER A 24 14.16 67.57 -50.24
C SER A 24 14.79 66.44 -49.39
N SER A 25 16.06 66.58 -49.02
CA SER A 25 16.73 65.59 -48.16
C SER A 25 16.16 65.56 -46.74
N ALA A 26 15.78 66.71 -46.18
CA ALA A 26 15.11 66.81 -44.89
C ALA A 26 13.70 66.18 -44.91
N VAL A 27 12.94 66.37 -45.99
CA VAL A 27 11.62 65.75 -46.18
C VAL A 27 11.73 64.22 -46.30
N VAL A 28 12.73 63.72 -47.03
CA VAL A 28 13.02 62.27 -47.10
C VAL A 28 13.40 61.71 -45.73
N SER A 29 14.20 62.46 -44.95
CA SER A 29 14.55 62.08 -43.58
C SER A 29 13.34 62.06 -42.63
N SER A 30 12.42 63.03 -42.76
CA SER A 30 11.16 63.07 -42.02
C SER A 30 10.24 61.87 -42.32
N ALA A 31 10.14 61.45 -43.58
CA ALA A 31 9.35 60.28 -43.97
C ALA A 31 9.96 58.96 -43.46
N ALA A 32 11.30 58.88 -43.39
CA ALA A 32 12.00 57.76 -42.78
C ALA A 32 11.76 57.68 -41.27
N LEU A 33 11.75 58.83 -40.57
CA LEU A 33 11.45 58.90 -39.14
C LEU A 33 10.01 58.45 -38.82
N GLN A 34 9.01 58.85 -39.61
CA GLN A 34 7.63 58.38 -39.42
C GLN A 34 7.47 56.87 -39.59
N LYS A 35 8.18 56.26 -40.56
CA LYS A 35 8.19 54.79 -40.72
C LYS A 35 8.85 54.10 -39.52
N LEU A 36 9.89 54.72 -38.96
CA LEU A 36 10.58 54.22 -37.78
C LEU A 36 9.68 54.28 -36.53
N GLU A 37 8.96 55.39 -36.32
CA GLU A 37 7.97 55.53 -35.24
C GLU A 37 6.82 54.53 -35.35
N ALA A 38 6.28 54.34 -36.56
CA ALA A 38 5.26 53.32 -36.81
C ALA A 38 5.78 51.91 -36.47
N ALA A 39 7.02 51.58 -36.88
CA ALA A 39 7.67 50.32 -36.56
C ALA A 39 7.89 50.14 -35.04
N ILE A 40 8.33 51.20 -34.33
CA ILE A 40 8.50 51.20 -32.87
C ILE A 40 7.16 50.91 -32.17
N SER A 41 6.09 51.60 -32.55
CA SER A 41 4.75 51.37 -31.98
C SER A 41 4.26 49.93 -32.22
N GLY A 42 4.54 49.38 -33.40
CA GLY A 42 4.24 48.00 -33.75
C GLY A 42 5.01 47.02 -32.85
N LEU A 43 6.28 47.30 -32.61
CA LEU A 43 7.18 46.51 -31.77
C LEU A 43 6.76 46.54 -30.29
N GLU A 44 6.31 47.69 -29.80
CA GLU A 44 5.72 47.84 -28.46
C GLU A 44 4.42 47.03 -28.31
N SER A 45 3.54 47.09 -29.31
CA SER A 45 2.30 46.31 -29.30
C SER A 45 2.58 44.80 -29.27
N ALA A 46 3.56 44.34 -30.07
CA ALA A 46 4.00 42.96 -30.14
C ALA A 46 4.64 42.51 -28.83
N LYS A 47 5.45 43.37 -28.21
CA LYS A 47 6.04 43.12 -26.88
C LYS A 47 4.97 42.97 -25.79
N SER A 48 3.90 43.77 -25.82
CA SER A 48 2.78 43.64 -24.87
C SER A 48 1.97 42.34 -25.08
N LYS A 49 1.82 41.90 -26.33
CA LYS A 49 1.18 40.62 -26.64
C LYS A 49 2.06 39.45 -26.17
N ALA A 50 3.36 39.52 -26.42
CA ALA A 50 4.32 38.51 -25.97
C ALA A 50 4.37 38.40 -24.45
N SER A 51 4.29 39.52 -23.71
CA SER A 51 4.23 39.48 -22.24
C SER A 51 2.93 38.85 -21.72
N LYS A 52 1.78 39.14 -22.33
CA LYS A 52 0.51 38.47 -22.01
C LYS A 52 0.55 36.97 -22.30
N LEU A 53 1.01 36.57 -23.48
CA LEU A 53 1.20 35.15 -23.83
C LEU A 53 2.13 34.44 -22.84
N THR A 54 3.18 35.13 -22.38
CA THR A 54 4.12 34.58 -21.38
C THR A 54 3.44 34.40 -20.02
N SER A 55 2.62 35.36 -19.57
CA SER A 55 1.85 35.21 -18.32
C SER A 55 0.80 34.10 -18.43
N ASP A 56 0.14 33.97 -19.59
CA ASP A 56 -0.86 32.95 -19.84
C ASP A 56 -0.22 31.56 -19.81
N VAL A 57 0.91 31.37 -20.49
CA VAL A 57 1.70 30.13 -20.45
C VAL A 57 2.11 29.79 -19.01
N LYS A 58 2.54 30.78 -18.21
CA LYS A 58 2.87 30.56 -16.80
C LYS A 58 1.66 30.09 -15.99
N SER A 59 0.49 30.71 -16.20
CA SER A 59 -0.75 30.34 -15.51
C SER A 59 -1.25 28.94 -15.91
N MET A 60 -1.15 28.60 -17.20
CA MET A 60 -1.52 27.29 -17.72
C MET A 60 -0.62 26.19 -17.17
N LYS A 61 0.71 26.43 -17.09
CA LYS A 61 1.64 25.49 -16.45
C LYS A 61 1.28 25.22 -14.99
N ALA A 62 0.99 26.25 -14.22
CA ALA A 62 0.54 26.09 -12.82
C ALA A 62 -0.79 25.33 -12.72
N LYS A 63 -1.69 25.49 -13.70
CA LYS A 63 -2.96 24.74 -13.75
C LYS A 63 -2.75 23.27 -14.08
N ILE A 64 -1.84 22.95 -15.02
CA ILE A 64 -1.47 21.57 -15.34
C ILE A 64 -0.90 20.86 -14.11
N GLU A 65 0.03 21.50 -13.39
CA GLU A 65 0.65 20.93 -12.19
C GLU A 65 -0.38 20.64 -11.09
N ARG A 66 -1.35 21.55 -10.89
CA ARG A 66 -2.48 21.32 -9.98
C ARG A 66 -3.37 20.16 -10.42
N LEU A 67 -3.68 20.06 -11.72
CA LEU A 67 -4.51 18.98 -12.25
C LEU A 67 -3.82 17.61 -12.15
N GLN A 68 -2.52 17.55 -12.41
CA GLN A 68 -1.72 16.32 -12.24
C GLN A 68 -1.67 15.87 -10.78
N SER A 69 -1.55 16.82 -9.85
CA SER A 69 -1.61 16.54 -8.42
C SER A 69 -2.99 16.00 -8.03
N ALA A 70 -4.07 16.61 -8.53
CA ALA A 70 -5.44 16.15 -8.29
C ALA A 70 -5.71 14.77 -8.90
N GLU A 71 -5.20 14.51 -10.11
CA GLU A 71 -5.30 13.20 -10.79
C GLU A 71 -4.60 12.10 -9.98
N THR A 72 -3.41 12.39 -9.43
CA THR A 72 -2.67 11.44 -8.60
C THR A 72 -3.46 11.08 -7.33
N ILE A 73 -4.07 12.08 -6.68
CA ILE A 73 -4.91 11.85 -5.50
C ILE A 73 -6.16 11.05 -5.87
N ALA A 74 -6.82 11.40 -6.98
CA ALA A 74 -8.03 10.72 -7.44
C ALA A 74 -7.75 9.25 -7.80
N THR A 75 -6.68 8.99 -8.55
CA THR A 75 -6.27 7.62 -8.95
C THR A 75 -5.89 6.77 -7.74
N THR A 76 -5.17 7.34 -6.78
CA THR A 76 -4.83 6.65 -5.52
C THR A 76 -6.08 6.38 -4.68
N SER A 77 -6.99 7.36 -4.57
CA SER A 77 -8.24 7.18 -3.83
C SER A 77 -9.12 6.11 -4.48
N MET A 78 -9.21 6.11 -5.82
CA MET A 78 -9.96 5.09 -6.57
C MET A 78 -9.40 3.69 -6.36
N SER A 79 -8.08 3.52 -6.26
CA SER A 79 -7.49 2.20 -6.00
C SER A 79 -7.72 1.75 -4.55
N LEU A 80 -7.58 2.65 -3.57
CA LEU A 80 -7.79 2.36 -2.14
C LEU A 80 -9.26 2.05 -1.82
N PHE A 81 -10.19 2.83 -2.36
CA PHE A 81 -11.64 2.65 -2.15
C PHE A 81 -12.29 1.72 -3.19
N SER A 82 -11.48 1.06 -4.03
CA SER A 82 -11.99 -0.04 -4.85
C SER A 82 -12.45 -1.20 -3.97
N SER A 83 -13.29 -2.09 -4.50
CA SER A 83 -13.70 -3.31 -3.79
C SER A 83 -12.49 -4.12 -3.30
N ARG A 84 -11.44 -4.22 -4.13
CA ARG A 84 -10.17 -4.87 -3.76
C ARG A 84 -9.40 -4.11 -2.69
N GLY A 85 -9.33 -2.79 -2.77
CA GLY A 85 -8.62 -1.97 -1.78
C GLY A 85 -9.28 -2.03 -0.40
N ILE A 86 -10.61 -1.97 -0.35
CA ILE A 86 -11.39 -2.12 0.89
C ILE A 86 -11.22 -3.54 1.45
N GLN A 87 -11.32 -4.57 0.61
CA GLN A 87 -11.10 -5.96 1.04
C GLN A 87 -9.69 -6.15 1.61
N GLN A 88 -8.65 -5.67 0.91
CA GLN A 88 -7.27 -5.73 1.37
C GLN A 88 -7.11 -5.02 2.73
N TYR A 89 -7.71 -3.84 2.90
CA TYR A 89 -7.67 -3.09 4.15
C TYR A 89 -8.28 -3.90 5.30
N VAL A 90 -9.52 -4.37 5.14
CA VAL A 90 -10.23 -5.17 6.17
C VAL A 90 -9.48 -6.46 6.47
N LEU A 91 -9.06 -7.21 5.44
CA LEU A 91 -8.36 -8.47 5.63
C LEU A 91 -6.98 -8.29 6.27
N SER A 92 -6.24 -7.23 5.93
CA SER A 92 -4.92 -6.97 6.51
C SER A 92 -4.96 -6.78 8.03
N ASP A 93 -5.97 -6.08 8.53
CA ASP A 93 -6.18 -5.89 9.96
C ASP A 93 -6.62 -7.20 10.64
N THR A 94 -7.52 -7.96 9.99
CA THR A 94 -7.95 -9.27 10.49
C THR A 94 -6.80 -10.26 10.58
N PHE A 95 -5.91 -10.31 9.57
CA PHE A 95 -4.76 -11.23 9.56
C PHE A 95 -3.70 -10.83 10.57
N THR A 96 -3.48 -9.53 10.77
CA THR A 96 -2.59 -9.03 11.82
C THR A 96 -3.09 -9.45 13.20
N SER A 97 -4.39 -9.28 13.46
CA SER A 97 -5.04 -9.72 14.69
C SER A 97 -4.97 -11.24 14.87
N LEU A 98 -5.29 -12.01 13.84
CA LEU A 98 -5.24 -13.46 13.86
C LEU A 98 -3.82 -13.99 14.11
N SER A 99 -2.80 -13.39 13.48
CA SER A 99 -1.39 -13.70 13.71
C SER A 99 -0.97 -13.41 15.14
N SER A 100 -1.42 -12.31 15.73
CA SER A 100 -1.15 -11.99 17.13
C SER A 100 -1.72 -13.04 18.08
N TYR A 101 -3.01 -13.38 17.94
CA TYR A 101 -3.63 -14.43 18.77
C TYR A 101 -2.97 -15.80 18.56
N THR A 102 -2.71 -16.17 17.31
CA THR A 102 -2.04 -17.42 16.97
C THR A 102 -0.65 -17.50 17.61
N THR A 103 0.12 -16.40 17.55
CA THR A 103 1.46 -16.34 18.16
C THR A 103 1.40 -16.52 19.67
N GLY A 104 0.41 -15.95 20.36
CA GLY A 104 0.22 -16.18 21.80
C GLY A 104 0.03 -17.66 22.17
N TYR A 105 -0.77 -18.40 21.40
CA TYR A 105 -0.90 -19.85 21.59
C TYR A 105 0.36 -20.61 21.17
N LEU A 106 1.04 -20.20 20.10
CA LEU A 106 2.29 -20.83 19.66
C LEU A 106 3.42 -20.65 20.66
N SER A 107 3.51 -19.51 21.35
CA SER A 107 4.44 -19.32 22.46
C SER A 107 4.27 -20.41 23.53
N SER A 108 3.02 -20.73 23.88
CA SER A 108 2.71 -21.78 24.85
C SER A 108 2.97 -23.20 24.32
N LEU A 109 2.67 -23.45 23.04
CA LEU A 109 2.84 -24.77 22.41
C LEU A 109 4.30 -25.09 22.05
N SER A 110 5.10 -24.06 21.73
CA SER A 110 6.44 -24.22 21.16
C SER A 110 7.56 -23.63 22.02
N VAL A 111 7.25 -22.94 23.12
CA VAL A 111 8.22 -22.20 23.95
C VAL A 111 8.97 -21.18 23.09
N ASP A 112 8.18 -20.33 22.44
CA ASP A 112 8.67 -19.22 21.61
C ASP A 112 9.63 -19.63 20.47
N THR A 113 9.50 -20.86 19.96
CA THR A 113 10.31 -21.34 18.82
C THR A 113 9.60 -21.26 17.47
N LEU A 114 8.29 -21.00 17.46
CA LEU A 114 7.47 -20.90 16.25
C LEU A 114 6.65 -19.63 16.25
N ARG A 115 6.60 -18.96 15.10
CA ARG A 115 5.68 -17.84 14.82
C ARG A 115 4.99 -18.05 13.48
N LEU A 116 3.72 -17.67 13.40
CA LEU A 116 2.94 -17.72 12.16
C LEU A 116 2.49 -16.31 11.78
N ASN A 117 3.02 -15.82 10.66
CA ASN A 117 2.64 -14.56 10.07
C ASN A 117 1.69 -14.80 8.89
N LEU A 118 0.54 -14.15 8.95
CA LEU A 118 -0.50 -14.18 7.93
C LEU A 118 -0.52 -12.81 7.25
N THR A 119 -0.48 -12.80 5.93
CA THR A 119 -0.52 -11.58 5.13
C THR A 119 -1.61 -11.67 4.07
N CYS A 120 -2.11 -10.52 3.63
CA CYS A 120 -3.00 -10.44 2.49
C CYS A 120 -2.17 -10.13 1.24
N GLU A 121 -2.02 -11.13 0.36
CA GLU A 121 -1.41 -11.01 -0.96
C GLU A 121 -2.50 -10.73 -2.01
N ASP A 122 -2.23 -9.87 -2.98
CA ASP A 122 -3.10 -9.62 -4.14
C ASP A 122 -4.59 -9.37 -3.83
N GLY A 123 -4.90 -8.70 -2.73
CA GLY A 123 -6.27 -8.31 -2.36
C GLY A 123 -7.07 -9.33 -1.55
N VAL A 124 -6.80 -10.63 -1.72
CA VAL A 124 -7.62 -11.72 -1.12
C VAL A 124 -6.82 -12.98 -0.76
N LYS A 125 -5.64 -13.18 -1.35
CA LYS A 125 -4.87 -14.41 -1.15
C LYS A 125 -4.18 -14.36 0.21
N ILE A 126 -4.25 -15.47 0.95
CA ILE A 126 -3.61 -15.56 2.26
C ILE A 126 -2.17 -16.02 2.08
N GLY A 127 -1.23 -15.09 2.25
CA GLY A 127 0.18 -15.39 2.43
C GLY A 127 0.41 -16.00 3.82
N ARG A 128 1.22 -17.05 3.89
CA ARG A 128 1.52 -17.75 5.14
C ARG A 128 3.02 -17.95 5.26
N THR A 129 3.61 -17.34 6.27
CA THR A 129 5.05 -17.45 6.54
C THR A 129 5.24 -17.93 7.97
N VAL A 130 6.03 -19.00 8.13
CA VAL A 130 6.36 -19.53 9.45
C VAL A 130 7.80 -19.19 9.77
N GLU A 131 8.03 -18.56 10.91
CA GLU A 131 9.37 -18.31 11.41
C GLU A 131 9.69 -19.35 12.48
N VAL A 132 10.82 -20.02 12.32
CA VAL A 132 11.31 -21.04 13.24
C VAL A 132 12.61 -20.54 13.87
N TYR A 133 12.69 -20.59 15.19
CA TYR A 133 13.89 -20.23 15.92
C TYR A 133 14.86 -21.42 15.98
N GLU A 134 15.98 -21.30 15.29
CA GLU A 134 17.03 -22.33 15.22
C GLU A 134 18.41 -21.67 15.30
N ASN A 135 19.35 -22.28 16.02
CA ASN A 135 20.74 -21.84 16.12
C ASN A 135 20.91 -20.36 16.52
N GLY A 136 20.01 -19.82 17.36
CA GLY A 136 20.08 -18.44 17.83
C GLY A 136 19.47 -17.41 16.87
N SER A 137 18.80 -17.84 15.80
CA SER A 137 18.23 -16.95 14.78
C SER A 137 16.84 -17.40 14.32
N TRP A 138 16.04 -16.45 13.84
CA TRP A 138 14.75 -16.73 13.22
C TRP A 138 14.95 -17.02 11.73
N ILE A 139 14.47 -18.18 11.29
CA ILE A 139 14.54 -18.62 9.90
C ILE A 139 13.13 -18.70 9.34
N SER A 140 12.89 -17.97 8.26
CA SER A 140 11.62 -18.02 7.54
C SER A 140 11.52 -19.29 6.70
N ARG A 141 10.40 -20.00 6.83
CA ARG A 141 10.14 -21.29 6.19
C ARG A 141 8.72 -21.33 5.62
N SER A 142 8.56 -22.10 4.54
CA SER A 142 7.24 -22.42 4.01
C SER A 142 6.59 -23.52 4.85
N LEU A 143 5.25 -23.56 4.89
CA LEU A 143 4.50 -24.56 5.67
C LEU A 143 4.88 -26.01 5.31
N GLY A 144 5.18 -26.28 4.04
CA GLY A 144 5.56 -27.62 3.57
C GLY A 144 6.96 -28.08 3.99
N SER A 145 7.79 -27.17 4.52
CA SER A 145 9.15 -27.48 5.00
C SER A 145 9.24 -27.70 6.51
N LEU A 146 8.11 -27.65 7.21
CA LEU A 146 8.02 -27.89 8.64
C LEU A 146 8.02 -29.38 8.96
N SER A 147 8.56 -29.74 10.13
CA SER A 147 8.38 -31.09 10.66
C SER A 147 6.90 -31.35 11.00
N GLY A 148 6.48 -32.61 11.06
CA GLY A 148 5.09 -32.98 11.40
C GLY A 148 4.63 -32.36 12.73
N GLY A 149 5.49 -32.37 13.75
CA GLY A 149 5.18 -31.75 15.04
C GLY A 149 5.12 -30.21 14.99
N GLN A 150 6.02 -29.56 14.24
CA GLN A 150 5.98 -28.10 14.02
C GLN A 150 4.70 -27.69 13.29
N TYR A 151 4.35 -28.41 12.23
CA TYR A 151 3.12 -28.20 11.49
C TYR A 151 1.88 -28.38 12.38
N ARG A 152 1.84 -29.45 13.18
CA ARG A 152 0.73 -29.71 14.11
C ARG A 152 0.57 -28.59 15.14
N ARG A 153 1.68 -28.12 15.74
CA ARG A 153 1.65 -26.97 16.67
C ARG A 153 1.18 -25.70 15.98
N CYS A 154 1.65 -25.40 14.77
CA CYS A 154 1.19 -24.27 13.96
C CYS A 154 -0.32 -24.33 13.67
N SER A 155 -0.81 -25.50 13.27
CA SER A 155 -2.23 -25.74 12.99
C SER A 155 -3.11 -25.55 14.23
N LEU A 156 -2.72 -26.14 15.36
CA LEU A 156 -3.42 -25.96 16.65
C LEU A 156 -3.39 -24.49 17.09
N GLY A 157 -2.23 -23.83 17.03
CA GLY A 157 -2.11 -22.42 17.38
C GLY A 157 -3.02 -21.52 16.55
N LEU A 158 -3.09 -21.76 15.23
CA LEU A 158 -3.98 -21.03 14.33
C LEU A 158 -5.46 -21.28 14.67
N MET A 159 -5.84 -22.52 14.96
CA MET A 159 -7.20 -22.87 15.36
C MET A 159 -7.62 -22.16 16.65
N PHE A 160 -6.76 -22.18 17.68
CA PHE A 160 -7.03 -21.46 18.92
C PHE A 160 -7.04 -19.94 18.72
N GLY A 161 -6.12 -19.40 17.91
CA GLY A 161 -6.12 -17.99 17.55
C GLY A 161 -7.39 -17.56 16.83
N TYR A 162 -7.90 -18.40 15.92
CA TYR A 162 -9.16 -18.16 15.21
C TYR A 162 -10.36 -18.23 16.15
N ARG A 163 -10.40 -19.20 17.07
CA ARG A 163 -11.43 -19.26 18.13
C ARG A 163 -11.44 -17.98 18.95
N GLU A 164 -10.28 -17.53 19.39
CA GLU A 164 -10.15 -16.32 20.22
C GLU A 164 -10.54 -15.05 19.47
N MET A 165 -10.13 -14.94 18.20
CA MET A 165 -10.57 -13.85 17.33
C MET A 165 -12.08 -13.87 17.13
N SER A 166 -12.67 -15.03 16.85
CA SER A 166 -14.12 -15.20 16.65
C SER A 166 -14.93 -14.82 17.90
N ARG A 167 -14.41 -15.17 19.08
CA ARG A 167 -14.97 -14.79 20.38
C ARG A 167 -14.99 -13.27 20.58
N LYS A 168 -13.91 -12.58 20.21
CA LYS A 168 -13.75 -11.14 20.42
C LYS A 168 -14.45 -10.28 19.37
N TRP A 169 -14.38 -10.68 18.11
CA TRP A 169 -14.89 -9.90 16.97
C TRP A 169 -16.31 -10.26 16.57
N GLY A 170 -16.66 -11.55 16.60
CA GLY A 170 -17.92 -12.05 16.04
C GLY A 170 -19.05 -12.19 17.05
N ASN A 171 -18.81 -11.89 18.33
CA ASN A 171 -19.70 -12.27 19.45
C ASN A 171 -20.11 -13.76 19.41
N PHE A 172 -19.32 -14.59 18.72
CA PHE A 172 -19.58 -16.01 18.56
C PHE A 172 -18.75 -16.76 19.60
N LYS A 173 -19.44 -17.38 20.55
CA LYS A 173 -18.82 -18.19 21.60
C LYS A 173 -19.35 -19.61 21.48
N SER A 174 -18.51 -20.54 21.05
CA SER A 174 -18.80 -21.96 21.21
C SER A 174 -18.38 -22.40 22.60
N ASN A 175 -19.32 -23.04 23.31
CA ASN A 175 -19.05 -23.72 24.58
C ASN A 175 -18.55 -25.16 24.36
N LEU A 176 -18.42 -25.64 23.11
CA LEU A 176 -17.90 -26.97 22.79
C LEU A 176 -16.76 -26.87 21.76
N LEU A 177 -15.65 -27.55 22.05
CA LEU A 177 -14.54 -27.78 21.13
C LEU A 177 -14.32 -29.28 20.97
N VAL A 178 -14.52 -29.81 19.77
CA VAL A 178 -14.25 -31.22 19.45
C VAL A 178 -12.95 -31.30 18.65
N LEU A 179 -12.04 -32.15 19.11
CA LEU A 179 -10.74 -32.36 18.48
C LEU A 179 -10.54 -33.83 18.18
N ASP A 180 -10.38 -34.14 16.90
CA ASP A 180 -10.07 -35.49 16.42
C ASP A 180 -8.56 -35.63 16.24
N GLU A 181 -7.97 -36.54 17.01
CA GLU A 181 -6.54 -36.84 17.08
C GLU A 181 -5.63 -35.58 17.10
N PRO A 182 -5.86 -34.61 18.01
CA PRO A 182 -5.12 -33.35 17.99
C PRO A 182 -3.62 -33.50 18.26
N LEU A 183 -3.21 -34.66 18.78
CA LEU A 183 -1.88 -34.94 19.29
C LEU A 183 -0.99 -35.72 18.33
N THR A 184 -1.50 -36.10 17.16
CA THR A 184 -0.73 -36.87 16.19
C THR A 184 0.54 -36.12 15.76
N HIS A 185 1.65 -36.85 15.66
CA HIS A 185 2.99 -36.34 15.36
C HIS A 185 3.63 -35.45 16.43
N LEU A 186 3.03 -35.31 17.62
CA LEU A 186 3.66 -34.61 18.75
C LEU A 186 4.47 -35.58 19.61
N ASP A 187 5.60 -35.09 20.08
CA ASP A 187 6.38 -35.71 21.15
C ASP A 187 5.65 -35.58 22.50
N THR A 188 6.11 -36.32 23.50
CA THR A 188 5.52 -36.30 24.85
C THR A 188 5.46 -34.90 25.46
N GLU A 189 6.49 -34.08 25.26
CA GLU A 189 6.48 -32.70 25.75
C GLU A 189 5.47 -31.82 24.99
N GLY A 190 5.36 -31.98 23.67
CA GLY A 190 4.34 -31.31 22.86
C GLY A 190 2.93 -31.68 23.30
N ARG A 191 2.66 -32.95 23.58
CA ARG A 191 1.36 -33.44 24.07
C ARG A 191 1.00 -32.82 25.42
N ARG A 192 1.94 -32.78 26.39
CA ARG A 192 1.74 -32.12 27.69
C ARG A 192 1.44 -30.62 27.56
N ARG A 193 2.09 -29.93 26.61
CA ARG A 193 1.82 -28.51 26.35
C ARG A 193 0.42 -28.28 25.79
N VAL A 194 -0.01 -29.12 24.85
CA VAL A 194 -1.38 -29.08 24.34
C VAL A 194 -2.37 -29.30 25.49
N GLY A 195 -2.16 -30.28 26.36
CA GLY A 195 -3.01 -30.51 27.53
C GLY A 195 -3.13 -29.28 28.45
N ARG A 196 -2.02 -28.57 28.70
CA ARG A 196 -2.05 -27.30 29.45
C ARG A 196 -2.87 -26.21 28.75
N VAL A 197 -2.71 -26.07 27.44
CA VAL A 197 -3.49 -25.09 26.65
C VAL A 197 -4.98 -25.45 26.69
N LEU A 198 -5.34 -26.72 26.53
CA LEU A 198 -6.73 -27.18 26.58
C LEU A 198 -7.37 -26.93 27.95
N LYS A 199 -6.66 -27.19 29.05
CA LYS A 199 -7.13 -26.82 30.40
C LYS A 199 -7.40 -25.32 30.54
N GLY A 200 -6.52 -24.49 29.98
CA GLY A 200 -6.74 -23.04 29.93
C GLY A 200 -8.01 -22.67 29.14
N VAL A 201 -8.26 -23.35 28.02
CA VAL A 201 -9.46 -23.15 27.18
C VAL A 201 -10.74 -23.57 27.90
N VAL A 202 -10.74 -24.69 28.63
CA VAL A 202 -11.88 -25.18 29.43
C VAL A 202 -12.22 -24.18 30.55
N GLY A 203 -11.21 -23.63 31.22
CA GLY A 203 -11.38 -22.63 32.28
C GLY A 203 -12.07 -21.33 31.83
N GLU A 204 -12.16 -21.08 30.51
CA GLU A 204 -12.89 -19.94 29.93
C GLU A 204 -14.38 -20.24 29.62
N GLU A 205 -15.01 -21.20 30.31
CA GLU A 205 -16.43 -21.58 30.21
C GLU A 205 -16.77 -22.49 29.00
N GLY A 206 -15.95 -23.50 28.71
CA GLY A 206 -16.22 -24.44 27.62
C GLY A 206 -15.87 -25.89 27.93
N THR A 207 -16.47 -26.81 27.18
CA THR A 207 -16.18 -28.24 27.16
C THR A 207 -15.25 -28.55 25.99
N VAL A 208 -14.22 -29.35 26.25
CA VAL A 208 -13.33 -29.89 25.21
C VAL A 208 -13.52 -31.40 25.14
N LEU A 209 -13.95 -31.90 23.98
CA LEU A 209 -13.98 -33.33 23.67
C LEU A 209 -12.76 -33.65 22.80
N CYS A 210 -11.84 -34.45 23.31
CA CYS A 210 -10.66 -34.91 22.58
C CYS A 210 -10.78 -36.40 22.29
N ILE A 211 -10.77 -36.75 21.01
CA ILE A 211 -10.70 -38.14 20.55
C ILE A 211 -9.24 -38.49 20.33
N LEU A 212 -8.74 -39.50 21.05
CA LEU A 212 -7.34 -39.89 21.08
C LEU A 212 -7.20 -41.40 20.98
N GLN A 213 -6.03 -41.87 20.53
CA GLN A 213 -5.67 -43.29 20.45
C GLN A 213 -4.36 -43.55 21.18
N ASP A 214 -4.20 -44.79 21.66
CA ASP A 214 -2.98 -45.35 22.25
C ASP A 214 -2.31 -44.43 23.29
N LYS A 215 -0.98 -44.26 23.17
CA LYS A 215 -0.10 -43.49 24.05
C LYS A 215 -0.48 -42.01 24.17
N ALA A 216 -1.21 -41.45 23.20
CA ALA A 216 -1.64 -40.05 23.29
C ALA A 216 -2.75 -39.87 24.33
N ALA A 217 -3.61 -40.88 24.51
CA ALA A 217 -4.63 -40.89 25.54
C ALA A 217 -4.01 -41.00 26.94
N GLU A 218 -3.08 -41.94 27.16
CA GLU A 218 -2.39 -42.13 28.44
C GLU A 218 -1.69 -40.85 28.93
N GLU A 219 -1.00 -40.13 28.03
CA GLU A 219 -0.31 -38.90 28.39
C GLU A 219 -1.25 -37.72 28.65
N MET A 220 -2.48 -37.78 28.14
CA MET A 220 -3.52 -36.77 28.32
C MET A 220 -4.47 -37.04 29.47
N GLU A 221 -4.47 -38.24 30.03
CA GLU A 221 -5.30 -38.65 31.15
C GLU A 221 -5.19 -37.67 32.33
N ALA A 222 -3.97 -37.27 32.70
CA ALA A 222 -3.74 -36.27 33.75
C ALA A 222 -4.31 -34.86 33.42
N SER A 223 -4.68 -34.63 32.16
CA SER A 223 -5.28 -33.39 31.67
C SER A 223 -6.79 -33.47 31.48
N ALA A 224 -7.40 -34.65 31.55
CA ALA A 224 -8.82 -34.87 31.36
C ALA A 224 -9.58 -34.82 32.71
N ASP A 225 -10.81 -34.31 32.67
CA ASP A 225 -11.72 -34.34 33.82
C ASP A 225 -12.50 -35.67 33.85
N GLU A 226 -12.88 -36.19 32.68
CA GLU A 226 -13.49 -37.51 32.48
C GLU A 226 -12.89 -38.21 31.26
N ILE A 227 -12.92 -39.55 31.26
CA ILE A 227 -12.34 -40.40 30.21
C ILE A 227 -13.33 -41.50 29.86
N ASP A 228 -13.75 -41.53 28.59
CA ASP A 228 -14.53 -42.61 28.01
C ASP A 228 -13.62 -43.51 27.18
N VAL A 229 -13.54 -44.79 27.54
CA VAL A 229 -12.72 -45.78 26.83
C VAL A 229 -13.59 -46.49 25.81
N VAL A 230 -13.24 -46.36 24.53
CA VAL A 230 -14.00 -46.97 23.44
C VAL A 230 -13.26 -48.20 22.92
N GLU A 231 -13.86 -49.37 23.07
CA GLU A 231 -13.32 -50.63 22.58
C GLU A 231 -14.15 -51.16 21.40
N ARG A 232 -13.45 -51.60 20.35
CA ARG A 232 -14.09 -52.33 19.25
C ARG A 232 -14.24 -53.79 19.64
N ASP A 233 -15.47 -54.29 19.66
CA ASP A 233 -15.68 -55.72 19.88
C ASP A 233 -15.25 -56.54 18.65
N GLY A 234 -15.00 -57.84 18.87
CA GLY A 234 -14.52 -58.76 17.83
C GLY A 234 -15.48 -58.93 16.64
N GLU A 235 -16.72 -58.44 16.74
CA GLU A 235 -17.73 -58.48 15.69
C GLU A 235 -17.89 -57.13 14.96
N GLY A 236 -17.12 -56.11 15.37
CA GLY A 236 -17.13 -54.79 14.76
C GLY A 236 -18.11 -53.80 15.39
N GLY A 237 -18.78 -54.15 16.48
CA GLY A 237 -19.52 -53.26 17.36
C GLY A 237 -18.58 -52.40 18.22
N VAL A 238 -19.15 -51.35 18.81
CA VAL A 238 -18.44 -50.39 19.66
C VAL A 238 -19.01 -50.49 21.07
N ARG A 239 -18.14 -50.67 22.06
CA ARG A 239 -18.50 -50.66 23.49
C ARG A 239 -17.89 -49.41 24.14
N PHE A 240 -18.67 -48.79 25.03
CA PHE A 240 -18.31 -47.64 25.86
C PHE A 240 -18.23 -48.11 27.32
#